data_AF-A0A0N4ZWE6-F1
#
_entry.id   AF-A0A0N4ZWE6-F1
#
_cell.length_a   1.000
_cell.length_b   1.000
_cell.length_c   1.000
_cell.angle_alpha   90.00
_cell.angle_beta   90.00
_cell.angle_gamma   90.00
#
_symmetry.space_group_name_H-M   'P 1'
#
loop_
_entity.id
_entity.type
_entity.pdbx_description
1 polymer ?
#
loop_
_entity_poly.entity_id
_entity_poly.type
_entity_poly.pdbx_seq_one_letter_code
_entity_poly.pdbx_strand_id
1 'polypeptide(L)'
;MTLHYERECAACFTGSPTHICSSDDFLPALMYVMVRARLPHLGAEIRFIADFCPQIQGSGRIDMMFTMLKSAYYQICRERHTN
;
A
#
# COMPACT_ATOMS: atom_id res chain seq x y z
N MET A 1 21.63 -8.88 -12.16
CA MET A 1 20.68 -9.92 -11.71
C MET A 1 19.88 -9.36 -10.51
N THR A 2 19.11 -8.30 -10.73
CA THR A 2 18.30 -7.63 -9.67
C THR A 2 17.07 -6.90 -10.24
N LEU A 3 16.83 -7.01 -11.56
CA LEU A 3 15.79 -6.23 -12.27
C LEU A 3 14.56 -7.05 -12.69
N HIS A 4 14.57 -8.37 -12.45
CA HIS A 4 13.45 -9.23 -12.85
C HIS A 4 12.34 -9.34 -11.79
N TYR A 5 12.65 -9.16 -10.50
CA TYR A 5 11.69 -9.40 -9.43
C TYR A 5 10.61 -8.31 -9.29
N GLU A 6 10.87 -7.12 -9.84
CA GLU A 6 9.99 -5.95 -9.70
C GLU A 6 8.93 -5.84 -10.80
N ARG A 7 8.98 -6.66 -11.86
CA ARG A 7 8.08 -6.55 -13.02
C ARG A 7 6.82 -7.43 -12.95
N GLU A 8 6.79 -8.45 -12.10
CA GLU A 8 5.67 -9.41 -12.09
C GLU A 8 4.41 -8.89 -11.39
N CYS A 9 4.54 -8.03 -10.37
CA CYS A 9 3.38 -7.58 -9.61
C CYS A 9 2.49 -6.59 -10.36
N ALA A 10 3.03 -5.80 -11.30
CA ALA A 10 2.27 -4.76 -11.99
C ALA A 10 1.45 -5.27 -13.19
N ALA A 11 1.97 -6.27 -13.92
CA ALA A 11 1.33 -6.77 -15.14
C ALA A 11 0.04 -7.59 -14.87
N CYS A 12 -0.04 -8.26 -13.72
CA CYS A 12 -1.20 -9.09 -13.38
C CYS A 12 -2.48 -8.29 -13.08
N PHE A 13 -2.37 -7.05 -12.60
CA PHE A 13 -3.56 -6.25 -12.26
C PHE A 13 -4.20 -5.56 -13.47
N THR A 14 -3.45 -5.32 -14.54
CA THR A 14 -3.87 -4.47 -15.67
C THR A 14 -4.20 -5.27 -16.93
N GLY A 15 -3.87 -6.57 -16.98
CA GLY A 15 -4.14 -7.44 -18.13
C GLY A 15 -3.36 -7.09 -19.41
N SER A 16 -2.43 -6.12 -19.35
CA SER A 16 -1.66 -5.66 -20.50
C SER A 16 -0.17 -5.48 -20.15
N PRO A 17 0.76 -6.04 -20.96
CA PRO A 17 2.21 -5.93 -20.72
C PRO A 17 2.77 -4.53 -20.96
N THR A 18 1.99 -3.60 -21.52
CA THR A 18 2.40 -2.22 -21.82
C THR A 18 1.82 -1.18 -20.87
N HIS A 19 0.95 -1.58 -19.94
CA HIS A 19 0.33 -0.64 -19.02
C HIS A 19 1.27 -0.29 -17.87
N ILE A 20 1.67 0.98 -17.78
CA ILE A 20 2.39 1.51 -16.62
C ILE A 20 1.34 1.71 -15.52
N CYS A 21 1.33 0.79 -14.56
CA CYS A 21 0.46 0.84 -13.39
C CYS A 21 0.71 2.13 -12.60
N SER A 22 -0.29 3.01 -12.52
CA SER A 22 -0.25 4.19 -11.66
C SER A 22 -0.38 3.77 -10.20
N SER A 23 0.00 4.65 -9.28
CA SER A 23 -0.33 4.50 -7.85
C SER A 23 -1.83 4.28 -7.63
N ASP A 24 -2.67 4.85 -8.49
CA ASP A 24 -4.13 4.75 -8.42
C ASP A 24 -4.65 3.35 -8.77
N ASP A 25 -3.92 2.59 -9.59
CA ASP A 25 -4.27 1.21 -9.92
C ASP A 25 -3.94 0.26 -8.76
N PHE A 26 -2.92 0.59 -7.96
CA PHE A 26 -2.45 -0.23 -6.85
C PHE A 26 -3.26 -0.02 -5.56
N LEU A 27 -3.76 1.20 -5.32
CA LEU A 27 -4.42 1.54 -4.06
C LEU A 27 -5.69 0.71 -3.78
N PRO A 28 -6.60 0.46 -4.75
CA PRO A 28 -7.76 -0.40 -4.54
C PRO A 28 -7.37 -1.85 -4.23
N ALA A 29 -6.34 -2.38 -4.90
CA ALA A 29 -5.82 -3.72 -4.63
C ALA A 29 -5.23 -3.83 -3.22
N LEU A 30 -4.49 -2.80 -2.79
CA LEU A 30 -3.96 -2.70 -1.43
C LEU A 30 -5.10 -2.69 -0.39
N MET A 31 -6.13 -1.88 -0.62
CA MET A 31 -7.31 -1.83 0.26
C MET A 31 -7.99 -3.20 0.36
N TYR A 32 -8.21 -3.89 -0.77
CA TYR A 32 -8.78 -5.23 -0.80
C TYR A 32 -7.96 -6.23 0.04
N VAL A 33 -6.63 -6.23 -0.14
CA VAL A 33 -5.73 -7.10 0.63
C VAL A 33 -5.81 -6.77 2.13
N MET A 34 -5.77 -5.51 2.52
CA MET A 34 -5.83 -5.10 3.93
C MET A 34 -7.12 -5.55 4.61
N VAL A 35 -8.27 -5.39 3.95
CA VAL A 35 -9.57 -5.85 4.47
C VAL A 35 -9.58 -7.36 4.65
N ARG A 36 -9.05 -8.12 3.68
CA ARG A 36 -9.05 -9.59 3.71
C ARG A 36 -8.01 -10.19 4.64
N ALA A 37 -6.88 -9.50 4.84
CA ALA A 37 -5.81 -9.92 5.73
C ALA A 37 -6.21 -9.85 7.21
N ARG A 38 -7.24 -9.05 7.57
CA ARG A 38 -7.74 -8.91 8.95
C ARG A 38 -6.63 -8.62 9.97
N LEU A 39 -5.70 -7.74 9.60
CA LEU A 39 -4.55 -7.37 10.42
C LEU A 39 -5.03 -6.81 11.77
N PRO A 40 -4.76 -7.49 12.90
CA PRO A 40 -5.18 -7.02 14.21
C PRO A 40 -4.44 -5.72 14.56
N HIS A 41 -5.16 -4.77 15.16
CA HIS A 41 -4.62 -3.50 15.63
C HIS A 41 -3.81 -2.71 14.57
N LEU A 42 -4.15 -2.84 13.29
CA LEU A 42 -3.38 -2.26 12.18
C LEU A 42 -3.08 -0.75 12.34
N GLY A 43 -4.02 0.03 12.90
CA GLY A 43 -3.78 1.44 13.19
C GLY A 43 -2.66 1.69 14.20
N ALA A 44 -2.53 0.82 15.21
CA ALA A 44 -1.45 0.90 16.20
C ALA A 44 -0.11 0.50 15.58
N GLU A 45 -0.08 -0.53 14.73
CA GLU A 45 1.14 -0.93 14.00
C GLU A 45 1.62 0.17 13.05
N ILE A 46 0.71 0.80 12.29
CA ILE A 46 1.04 1.94 11.42
C ILE A 46 1.63 3.10 12.24
N ARG A 47 1.03 3.40 13.40
CA ARG A 47 1.52 4.45 14.30
C ARG A 47 2.89 4.10 14.87
N PHE A 48 3.10 2.86 15.28
CA PHE A 48 4.37 2.36 15.78
C PHE A 48 5.48 2.55 14.74
N ILE A 49 5.23 2.19 13.48
CA ILE A 49 6.20 2.41 12.40
C ILE A 49 6.46 3.92 12.21
N ALA A 50 5.42 4.76 12.21
CA ALA A 50 5.59 6.20 12.03
C ALA A 50 6.44 6.83 13.14
N ASP A 51 6.28 6.37 14.38
CA ASP A 51 6.95 6.95 15.55
C ASP A 51 8.38 6.41 15.75
N PHE A 52 8.62 5.15 15.39
CA PHE A 52 9.89 4.45 15.68
C PHE A 52 10.75 4.15 14.44
N CYS A 53 10.30 4.48 13.23
CA CYS A 53 11.08 4.31 12.00
C CYS A 53 11.26 5.63 11.22
N PRO A 54 11.94 6.65 11.79
CA PRO A 54 12.17 7.93 11.11
C PRO A 54 12.95 7.80 9.80
N GLN A 55 13.76 6.73 9.64
CA GLN A 55 14.51 6.43 8.41
C GLN A 55 13.63 6.16 7.19
N ILE A 56 12.32 5.95 7.36
CA ILE A 56 11.37 5.80 6.25
C ILE A 56 11.18 7.14 5.53
N GLN A 57 11.26 8.26 6.25
CA GLN A 57 11.06 9.59 5.67
C GLN A 57 12.20 9.90 4.68
N GLY A 58 11.83 10.24 3.44
CA GLY A 58 12.81 10.49 2.37
C GLY A 58 13.43 9.22 1.78
N SER A 59 13.00 8.02 2.18
CA SER A 59 13.47 6.73 1.64
C SER A 59 12.92 6.40 0.24
N GLY A 60 12.47 7.41 -0.51
CA GLY A 60 11.92 7.28 -1.85
C GLY A 60 10.70 6.35 -1.89
N ARG A 61 10.84 5.16 -2.49
CA ARG A 61 9.74 4.21 -2.69
C ARG A 61 9.15 3.70 -1.38
N ILE A 62 9.97 3.51 -0.34
CA ILE A 62 9.48 3.03 0.95
C ILE A 62 8.58 4.07 1.62
N ASP A 63 8.96 5.35 1.54
CA ASP A 63 8.15 6.47 2.03
C ASP A 63 6.80 6.55 1.30
N MET A 64 6.83 6.39 -0.02
CA MET A 64 5.64 6.35 -0.87
C MET A 64 4.72 5.17 -0.50
N MET A 65 5.26 3.96 -0.34
CA MET A 65 4.48 2.77 0.03
C MET A 65 3.89 2.90 1.43
N PHE A 66 4.64 3.47 2.38
CA PHE A 66 4.12 3.74 3.72
C PHE A 66 3.00 4.79 3.69
N THR A 67 3.11 5.78 2.80
CA THR A 67 2.04 6.76 2.56
C THR A 67 0.80 6.12 1.95
N MET A 68 0.95 5.23 0.96
CA MET A 68 -0.17 4.45 0.41
C MET A 68 -0.84 3.55 1.45
N LEU A 69 -0.06 2.94 2.35
CA LEU A 69 -0.61 2.14 3.45
C LEU A 69 -1.46 3.00 4.41
N LYS A 70 -0.95 4.18 4.80
CA LYS A 70 -1.67 5.14 5.65
C LYS A 70 -2.97 5.60 4.99
N SER A 71 -2.94 5.95 3.70
CA SER A 71 -4.12 6.43 2.99
C SER A 71 -5.17 5.33 2.81
N ALA A 72 -4.77 4.11 2.43
CA ALA A 72 -5.66 2.96 2.32
C ALA A 72 -6.33 2.64 3.66
N TYR A 73 -5.57 2.63 4.76
CA TYR A 73 -6.12 2.41 6.10
C TYR A 73 -7.16 3.47 6.47
N TYR A 74 -6.82 4.76 6.26
CA TYR A 74 -7.73 5.86 6.53
C TYR A 74 -9.02 5.76 5.70
N GLN A 75 -8.92 5.42 4.42
CA GLN A 75 -10.06 5.25 3.53
C GLN A 75 -10.99 4.13 4.00
N ILE A 76 -10.44 2.96 4.32
CA ILE A 76 -11.22 1.82 4.85
C ILE A 76 -11.94 2.21 6.15
N CYS A 77 -11.25 2.88 7.08
CA CYS A 77 -11.86 3.34 8.33
C CYS A 77 -12.98 4.35 8.08
N ARG A 78 -12.80 5.27 7.14
CA ARG A 78 -13.80 6.27 6.77
C ARG A 78 -15.07 5.62 6.22
N GLU A 79 -14.94 4.69 5.28
CA GLU A 79 -16.07 3.96 4.69
C GLU A 79 -16.82 3.10 5.72
N ARG A 80 -16.12 2.56 6.72
CA ARG A 80 -16.73 1.82 7.82
C ARG A 80 -17.55 2.68 8.78
N HIS A 81 -17.23 3.97 8.90
CA HIS A 81 -17.96 4.89 9.79
C HIS A 81 -19.20 5.50 9.11
N THR A 82 -19.31 5.41 7.78
CA THR A 82 -20.43 5.95 6.99
C THR A 82 -21.51 4.92 6.66
N ASN A 83 -21.34 3.66 7.07
CA ASN A 83 -22.32 2.56 6.94
C ASN A 83 -22.77 2.10 8.32
#